data_AF-A0A5K1B4I8-F1
#
_entry.id   AF-A0A5K1B4I8-F1
#
_cell.length_a   1.000
_cell.length_b   1.000
_cell.length_c   1.000
_cell.angle_alpha   90.00
_cell.angle_beta   90.00
_cell.angle_gamma   90.00
#
_symmetry.space_group_name_H-M   'P 1'
#
loop_
_entity.id
_entity.type
_entity.pdbx_description
1 polymer ?
#
loop_
_entity_poly.entity_id
_entity_poly.type
_entity_poly.pdbx_seq_one_letter_code
_entity_poly.pdbx_strand_id
1 'polypeptide(L)' 'WNFRIGFTPREGLVIYSVAYIDGSRGRRSVAHRLSFVEMVVPYGDPNDPHYRKNAFDAGEDGLGKNAHSLKK' A
#
# COMPACT_ATOMS: atom_id res chain seq x y z
N TRP A 1 9.52 15.36 -9.83
CA TRP A 1 8.29 14.62 -9.50
C TRP A 1 7.33 15.54 -8.76
N ASN A 2 6.03 15.38 -8.99
CA ASN A 2 4.98 16.12 -8.32
C ASN A 2 3.87 15.13 -7.95
N PHE A 3 3.55 15.02 -6.67
CA PHE A 3 2.50 14.14 -6.16
C PHE A 3 2.07 14.61 -4.77
N ARG A 4 0.90 14.15 -4.33
CA ARG A 4 0.38 14.37 -2.97
C ARG A 4 0.42 13.06 -2.20
N ILE A 5 0.97 13.09 -0.98
CA ILE A 5 1.02 11.95 -0.08
C ILE A 5 -0.24 11.95 0.79
N GLY A 6 -0.86 10.79 0.96
CA GLY A 6 -1.91 10.53 1.94
C GLY A 6 -1.63 9.25 2.72
N PHE A 7 -2.41 9.03 3.76
CA PHE A 7 -2.30 7.84 4.60
C PHE A 7 -3.69 7.38 5.05
N THR A 8 -3.96 6.08 5.01
CA THR A 8 -5.22 5.49 5.53
C THR A 8 -4.91 4.34 6.49
N PRO A 9 -5.78 4.03 7.47
CA PRO A 9 -5.56 2.89 8.37
C PRO A 9 -5.47 1.54 7.64
N ARG A 10 -6.15 1.39 6.50
CA ARG A 10 -6.18 0.14 5.73
C ARG A 10 -4.98 0.00 4.80
N GLU A 11 -4.75 0.99 3.94
CA GLU A 11 -3.76 0.90 2.85
C GLU A 11 -2.38 1.41 3.25
N GLY A 12 -2.26 2.13 4.37
CA GLY A 12 -1.04 2.83 4.73
C GLY A 12 -0.77 3.96 3.73
N LEU A 13 0.39 3.96 3.09
CA LEU A 13 0.80 4.99 2.12
C LEU A 13 -0.11 5.00 0.89
N VAL A 14 -0.65 6.17 0.57
CA VAL A 14 -1.37 6.42 -0.69
C VAL A 14 -0.73 7.60 -1.42
N ILE A 15 -0.47 7.46 -2.71
CA ILE A 15 0.12 8.51 -3.54
C ILE A 15 -0.91 8.99 -4.56
N TYR A 16 -1.22 10.28 -4.55
CA TYR A 16 -2.22 10.91 -5.42
C TYR A 16 -1.58 11.86 -6.44
N SER A 17 -2.24 12.00 -7.58
CA SER A 17 -1.95 13.00 -8.63
C SER A 17 -0.49 12.98 -9.10
N VAL A 18 0.07 11.78 -9.26
CA VAL A 18 1.46 11.55 -9.66
C VAL A 18 1.69 12.14 -11.04
N ALA A 19 2.67 13.02 -11.11
CA ALA A 19 3.10 13.66 -12.34
C ALA A 19 4.62 13.84 -12.36
N TYR A 20 5.16 13.83 -13.57
CA TYR A 20 6.54 14.22 -13.85
C TYR A 20 6.57 15.65 -14.39
N ILE A 21 7.57 16.44 -13.99
CA ILE A 21 7.78 17.81 -14.47
C ILE A 21 8.86 17.75 -15.54
N ASP A 22 8.46 17.88 -16.80
CA ASP A 22 9.27 17.60 -17.99
C ASP A 22 9.78 18.90 -18.63
N GLY A 23 10.61 19.66 -17.90
CA GLY A 23 11.22 20.90 -18.40
C GLY A 23 10.22 21.84 -19.08
N SER A 24 10.48 22.18 -20.34
CA SER A 24 9.61 23.04 -21.17
C SER A 24 8.27 22.40 -21.56
N ARG A 25 8.13 21.08 -21.44
CA ARG A 25 6.87 20.35 -21.72
C ARG A 25 5.90 20.38 -20.54
N GLY A 26 6.32 20.91 -19.39
CA GLY A 26 5.45 21.12 -18.24
C GLY A 26 5.07 19.84 -17.49
N ARG A 27 3.90 19.86 -16.84
CA ARG A 27 3.43 18.77 -15.96
C ARG A 27 2.77 17.65 -16.77
N ARG A 28 3.37 16.46 -16.75
CA ARG A 28 2.86 15.25 -17.41
C ARG A 28 2.31 14.27 -16.39
N SER A 29 1.02 13.96 -16.48
CA SER A 29 0.35 13.00 -15.59
C SER A 29 0.93 11.59 -15.76
N VAL A 30 1.11 10.88 -14.65
CA VAL A 30 1.59 9.48 -14.60
C VAL A 30 0.52 8.57 -13.99
N ALA A 31 -0.04 8.93 -12.84
CA ALA A 31 -1.11 8.16 -12.20
C ALA A 31 -2.01 9.06 -11.34
N HIS A 32 -3.31 8.78 -11.31
CA HIS A 32 -4.24 9.52 -10.44
C HIS A 32 -4.11 9.12 -8.97
N ARG A 33 -3.99 7.81 -8.68
CA ARG A 33 -3.85 7.27 -7.33
C ARG A 33 -3.13 5.92 -7.35
N LEU A 34 -2.20 5.71 -6.42
CA LEU A 34 -1.48 4.45 -6.22
C LEU A 34 -1.47 4.08 -4.73
N SER A 35 -1.73 2.81 -4.42
CA SER A 35 -1.68 2.24 -3.06
C SER A 35 -1.55 0.72 -3.11
N PHE A 36 -1.21 0.11 -1.97
CA PHE A 36 -1.42 -1.33 -1.77
C PHE A 36 -2.84 -1.54 -1.25
N VAL A 37 -3.69 -2.15 -2.07
CA VAL A 37 -5.11 -2.35 -1.75
C VAL A 37 -5.38 -3.66 -1.01
N GLU A 38 -4.52 -4.66 -1.17
CA GLU A 38 -4.59 -5.92 -0.45
C GLU A 38 -3.26 -6.70 -0.51
N MET A 39 -3.07 -7.65 0.41
CA MET A 39 -1.99 -8.65 0.41
C MET A 39 -2.54 -9.94 1.02
N VAL A 40 -2.06 -11.10 0.56
CA VAL A 40 -2.41 -12.40 1.16
C VAL A 40 -1.14 -13.20 1.46
N VAL A 41 -1.10 -13.85 2.63
CA VAL A 41 0.03 -14.69 3.08
C VAL A 41 -0.46 -16.12 3.38
N PRO A 42 -0.61 -16.96 2.34
CA PRO A 42 -1.08 -18.33 2.52
C PRO A 42 0.06 -19.26 2.93
N TYR A 43 -0.18 -20.07 3.96
CA TYR A 43 0.71 -21.17 4.35
C TYR A 43 0.33 -22.43 3.59
N GLY A 44 1.33 -23.25 3.24
CA GLY A 44 1.15 -24.48 2.45
C GLY A 44 1.02 -25.77 3.26
N ASP A 45 1.02 -25.72 4.59
CA ASP A 45 0.88 -26.92 5.43
C ASP A 45 -0.59 -27.33 5.57
N PRO A 46 -0.98 -28.54 5.12
CA PRO A 46 -2.37 -28.98 5.15
C PRO A 46 -2.84 -29.48 6.54
N ASN A 47 -1.94 -29.70 7.49
CA ASN A 47 -2.31 -30.27 8.78
C ASN A 47 -3.07 -29.25 9.64
N ASP A 48 -3.89 -29.73 10.57
CA ASP A 48 -4.53 -28.85 11.57
C ASP A 48 -3.48 -28.31 12.56
N PRO A 49 -3.53 -27.03 12.95
CA PRO A 49 -4.49 -25.99 12.56
C PRO A 49 -3.94 -25.04 11.48
N HIS A 50 -3.03 -25.50 10.63
CA HIS A 50 -2.23 -24.66 9.73
C HIS A 50 -2.92 -24.36 8.40
N TYR A 51 -3.83 -25.21 7.93
CA TYR A 51 -4.57 -25.00 6.68
C TYR A 51 -5.41 -23.71 6.65
N ARG A 52 -5.69 -23.10 7.81
CA ARG A 52 -6.42 -21.82 7.95
C ARG A 52 -5.53 -20.57 7.97
N LYS A 53 -4.21 -20.71 7.86
CA LYS A 53 -3.28 -19.58 7.89
C LYS A 53 -3.22 -18.96 6.49
N ASN A 54 -4.10 -18.01 6.23
CA ASN A 54 -4.22 -17.33 4.94
C ASN A 54 -4.66 -15.87 5.10
N ALA A 55 -3.96 -15.14 5.97
CA ALA A 55 -4.33 -13.78 6.33
C ALA A 55 -4.37 -12.85 5.11
N PHE A 56 -5.36 -11.96 5.08
CA PHE A 56 -5.45 -10.84 4.16
C PHE A 56 -5.04 -9.57 4.90
N ASP A 57 -3.75 -9.25 4.91
CA ASP A 57 -3.18 -8.32 5.89
C ASP A 57 -3.78 -6.91 5.83
N ALA A 58 -4.08 -6.38 4.64
CA ALA A 58 -4.66 -5.04 4.53
C ALA A 58 -6.14 -5.05 4.93
N GLY A 59 -6.91 -6.05 4.50
CA GLY A 59 -8.34 -6.17 4.76
C GLY A 59 -8.68 -6.58 6.19
N GLU A 60 -7.92 -7.49 6.80
CA GLU A 60 -8.21 -8.07 8.11
C GLU A 60 -7.57 -7.29 9.26
N ASP A 61 -6.38 -6.70 9.06
CA ASP A 61 -5.66 -6.02 10.13
C ASP A 61 -5.34 -4.54 9.81
N GLY A 62 -5.00 -4.24 8.56
CA GLY A 62 -4.76 -2.88 8.08
C GLY A 62 -3.28 -2.49 8.11
N LEU A 63 -2.71 -2.22 6.94
CA LEU A 63 -1.29 -1.88 6.78
C LEU A 63 -0.93 -0.56 7.45
N GLY A 64 -1.84 0.41 7.41
CA GLY A 64 -1.60 1.72 8.01
C GLY A 64 -1.71 1.72 9.53
N LYS A 65 -2.68 0.97 10.07
CA LYS A 65 -2.85 0.77 11.51
C LYS A 65 -1.62 0.11 12.14
N ASN A 66 -0.99 -0.82 11.42
CA ASN A 66 0.19 -1.54 11.88
C ASN A 66 1.53 -0.88 11.47
N ALA A 67 1.51 0.36 10.99
CA ALA A 67 2.73 1.06 10.63
C ALA A 67 3.58 1.39 11.86
N HIS A 68 4.85 0.99 11.83
CA HIS A 68 5.81 1.30 12.88
C HIS A 68 6.41 2.71 12.75
N SER A 69 6.80 3.28 13.90
CA SER A 69 7.52 4.56 13.96
C SER A 69 8.89 4.45 13.26
N LEU A 70 9.25 5.48 12.49
CA LEU A 70 10.55 5.59 11.82
C LEU A 70 11.57 6.45 12.59
N LYS A 71 11.24 6.85 13.83
CA LYS A 71 12.20 7.57 14.69
C LYS A 71 13.42 6.69 14.97
N LYS A 72 14.61 7.28 14.85
CA LYS A 72 15.87 6.65 15.24
C LYS A 72 15.97 6.51 16.74
#